data_AF-T1CB25-F1
#
_entry.id   AF-T1CB25-F1
#
_cell.length_a   1.000
_cell.length_b   1.000
_cell.length_c   1.000
_cell.angle_alpha   90.00
_cell.angle_beta   90.00
_cell.angle_gamma   90.00
#
_symmetry.space_group_name_H-M   'P 1'
#
loop_
_entity.id
_entity.type
_entity.pdbx_description
1 polymer ?
#
loop_
_entity_poly.entity_id
_entity_poly.type
_entity_poly.pdbx_seq_one_letter_code
_entity_poly.pdbx_strand_id
1 'polypeptide(L)'
;MSRVLIASDIHANVEAAKEMFKVVSYDFGIYLGDIVDYGPKPSEAIQLVRDKFDEVIQGNHDYAASHGADDMCSPQNKEISEYTRQNITRKFLSKEELVYLGSLKRSLISDVDGMRLACFHGKPDDPLFGYLYPWEIAEGKIQVIRG
;
A
#
# COMPACT_ATOMS: atom_id res chain seq x y z
N MET A 1 21.77 -3.74 13.66
CA MET A 1 20.96 -2.92 12.75
C MET A 1 19.82 -3.80 12.27
N SER A 2 18.61 -3.37 12.56
CA SER A 2 17.35 -4.06 12.28
C SER A 2 17.14 -4.15 10.77
N ARG A 3 16.68 -5.30 10.28
CA ARG A 3 16.27 -5.47 8.88
C ARG A 3 14.85 -4.93 8.71
N VAL A 4 14.71 -3.91 7.88
CA VAL A 4 13.42 -3.28 7.61
C VAL A 4 12.84 -3.83 6.31
N LEU A 5 11.61 -4.34 6.36
CA LEU A 5 10.83 -4.67 5.17
C LEU A 5 9.95 -3.47 4.80
N ILE A 6 10.11 -2.98 3.58
CA ILE A 6 9.21 -1.99 2.98
C ILE A 6 8.49 -2.68 1.82
N ALA A 7 7.16 -2.67 1.84
CA ALA A 7 6.34 -3.28 0.80
C ALA A 7 5.11 -2.41 0.50
N SER A 8 4.48 -2.63 -0.65
CA SER A 8 3.33 -1.85 -1.15
C SER A 8 2.59 -2.65 -2.21
N ASP A 9 1.43 -2.16 -2.66
CA ASP A 9 0.77 -2.55 -3.92
C ASP A 9 0.48 -4.06 -4.05
N ILE A 10 0.10 -4.73 -2.96
CA ILE A 10 -0.30 -6.15 -3.06
C ILE A 10 -1.63 -6.28 -3.78
N HIS A 11 -2.49 -5.26 -3.73
CA HIS A 11 -3.75 -5.22 -4.47
C HIS A 11 -4.57 -6.51 -4.37
N ALA A 12 -4.86 -6.91 -3.13
CA ALA A 12 -5.59 -8.14 -2.81
C ALA A 12 -4.99 -9.44 -3.40
N ASN A 13 -3.75 -9.42 -3.89
CA ASN A 13 -3.00 -10.57 -4.36
C ASN A 13 -2.27 -11.28 -3.20
N VAL A 14 -3.07 -11.93 -2.36
CA VAL A 14 -2.60 -12.60 -1.15
C VAL A 14 -1.59 -13.70 -1.44
N GLU A 15 -1.71 -14.42 -2.56
CA GLU A 15 -0.79 -15.51 -2.89
C GLU A 15 0.61 -14.98 -3.17
N ALA A 16 0.74 -13.88 -3.93
CA ALA A 16 2.03 -13.23 -4.15
C ALA A 16 2.68 -12.76 -2.85
N ALA A 17 1.89 -12.13 -1.97
CA ALA A 17 2.38 -11.68 -0.66
C ALA A 17 2.83 -12.86 0.22
N LYS A 18 2.08 -13.96 0.24
CA LYS A 18 2.46 -15.18 0.99
C LYS A 18 3.77 -15.78 0.50
N GLU A 19 4.01 -15.84 -0.81
CA GLU A 19 5.28 -16.33 -1.35
C GLU A 19 6.47 -15.44 -0.94
N MET A 20 6.30 -14.12 -0.98
CA MET A 20 7.32 -13.18 -0.49
C MET A 20 7.67 -13.46 0.99
N PHE A 21 6.66 -13.62 1.86
CA PHE A 21 6.89 -13.86 3.28
C PHE A 21 7.54 -15.20 3.62
N LYS A 22 7.56 -16.19 2.70
CA LYS A 22 8.28 -17.45 2.92
C LYS A 22 9.79 -17.29 2.85
N VAL A 23 10.28 -16.28 2.12
CA VAL A 23 11.71 -16.12 1.81
C VAL A 23 12.32 -14.88 2.45
N VAL A 24 11.51 -13.98 3.00
CA VAL A 24 11.96 -12.74 3.65
C VAL A 24 11.85 -12.86 5.17
N SER A 25 12.93 -12.49 5.86
CA SER A 25 12.95 -12.32 7.31
C SER A 25 13.37 -10.88 7.63
N TYR A 26 12.61 -10.22 8.50
CA TYR A 26 12.74 -8.82 8.87
C TYR A 26 12.42 -8.64 10.35
N ASP A 27 12.85 -7.51 10.91
CA ASP A 27 12.68 -7.15 12.32
C ASP A 27 11.65 -6.02 12.49
N PHE A 28 11.40 -5.23 11.44
CA PHE A 28 10.40 -4.17 11.40
C PHE A 28 9.79 -4.02 10.00
N GLY A 29 8.47 -3.86 9.89
CA GLY A 29 7.74 -3.80 8.64
C GLY A 29 6.97 -2.48 8.45
N ILE A 30 7.16 -1.85 7.29
CA ILE A 30 6.38 -0.69 6.84
C ILE A 30 5.64 -1.04 5.54
N TYR A 31 4.33 -0.85 5.52
CA TYR A 31 3.48 -1.07 4.35
C TYR A 31 2.99 0.26 3.77
N LEU A 32 3.22 0.48 2.48
CA LEU A 32 3.01 1.77 1.81
C LEU A 32 1.68 1.90 1.07
N GLY A 33 0.70 1.06 1.40
CA GLY A 33 -0.67 1.19 0.91
C GLY A 33 -0.97 0.32 -0.31
N ASP A 34 -2.19 0.50 -0.83
CA ASP A 34 -2.75 -0.30 -1.92
C ASP A 34 -2.87 -1.79 -1.56
N ILE A 35 -3.55 -1.99 -0.43
CA ILE A 35 -3.84 -3.31 0.14
C ILE A 35 -4.90 -4.03 -0.70
N VAL A 36 -5.87 -3.27 -1.23
CA VAL A 36 -7.07 -3.78 -1.90
C VAL A 36 -7.18 -3.35 -3.37
N ASP A 37 -8.34 -3.62 -3.99
CA ASP A 37 -8.61 -3.52 -5.43
C ASP A 37 -7.78 -4.50 -6.28
N TYR A 38 -8.19 -4.68 -7.54
CA TYR A 38 -7.70 -5.63 -8.54
C TYR A 38 -7.81 -7.12 -8.17
N GLY A 39 -7.26 -7.54 -7.05
CA GLY A 39 -7.24 -8.94 -6.60
C GLY A 39 -8.54 -9.40 -5.94
N PRO A 40 -8.75 -10.73 -5.86
CA PRO A 40 -10.03 -11.30 -5.42
C PRO A 40 -10.20 -11.41 -3.90
N LYS A 41 -9.16 -11.16 -3.10
CA LYS A 41 -9.12 -11.48 -1.65
C LYS A 41 -8.84 -10.24 -0.77
N PRO A 42 -9.69 -9.20 -0.82
CA PRO A 42 -9.43 -7.92 -0.13
C PRO A 42 -9.41 -8.04 1.40
N SER A 43 -10.31 -8.83 1.98
CA SER A 43 -10.38 -9.04 3.44
C SER A 43 -9.15 -9.79 3.98
N GLU A 44 -8.74 -10.86 3.28
CA GLU A 44 -7.55 -11.63 3.65
C GLU A 44 -6.26 -10.79 3.45
N ALA A 45 -6.23 -9.89 2.47
CA ALA A 45 -5.12 -8.95 2.29
C ALA A 45 -5.02 -7.93 3.43
N ILE A 46 -6.15 -7.36 3.88
CA ILE A 46 -6.19 -6.49 5.07
C ILE A 46 -5.66 -7.22 6.29
N GLN A 47 -6.13 -8.45 6.54
CA GLN A 47 -5.66 -9.23 7.68
C GLN A 47 -4.17 -9.53 7.59
N LEU A 48 -3.70 -9.96 6.42
CA LEU A 48 -2.28 -10.25 6.20
C LEU A 48 -1.40 -9.02 6.48
N VAL A 49 -1.79 -7.84 5.97
CA VAL A 49 -1.02 -6.61 6.19
C VAL A 49 -1.02 -6.23 7.67
N ARG A 50 -2.17 -6.30 8.33
CA ARG A 50 -2.29 -6.01 9.77
C ARG A 50 -1.46 -6.94 10.65
N ASP A 51 -1.34 -8.21 10.27
CA ASP A 51 -0.61 -9.21 11.03
C ASP A 51 0.91 -9.16 10.78
N LYS A 52 1.34 -8.60 9.65
CA LYS A 52 2.74 -8.65 9.20
C LYS A 52 3.49 -7.33 9.31
N PHE A 53 2.82 -6.19 9.34
CA PHE A 53 3.48 -4.88 9.33
C PHE A 53 3.18 -4.10 10.60
N ASP A 54 4.21 -3.44 11.12
CA ASP A 54 4.14 -2.59 12.31
C ASP A 54 3.49 -1.24 11.98
N GLU A 55 3.81 -0.71 10.80
CA GLU A 55 3.30 0.56 10.31
C GLU A 55 2.69 0.41 8.93
N VAL A 56 1.54 1.06 8.72
CA VAL A 56 0.76 0.98 7.48
C VAL A 56 0.25 2.37 7.15
N ILE A 57 0.46 2.80 5.91
CA ILE A 57 -0.17 4.00 5.36
C ILE A 57 -1.21 3.65 4.29
N GLN A 58 -2.08 4.60 4.02
CA GLN A 58 -3.16 4.50 3.05
C GLN A 58 -2.62 4.69 1.63
N GLY A 59 -2.99 3.79 0.71
CA GLY A 59 -2.86 4.02 -0.74
C GLY A 59 -4.11 4.64 -1.35
N ASN A 60 -4.04 5.06 -2.61
CA ASN A 60 -5.19 5.65 -3.31
C ASN A 60 -6.32 4.64 -3.50
N HIS A 61 -6.03 3.35 -3.68
CA HIS A 61 -7.05 2.31 -3.78
C HIS A 61 -7.73 2.03 -2.45
N ASP A 62 -6.97 2.05 -1.35
CA ASP A 62 -7.53 1.94 0.01
C ASP A 62 -8.47 3.11 0.32
N TYR A 63 -8.06 4.32 -0.07
CA TYR A 63 -8.87 5.54 0.03
C TYR A 63 -10.15 5.42 -0.80
N ALA A 64 -10.04 5.03 -2.07
CA ALA A 64 -11.18 4.89 -2.98
C ALA A 64 -12.16 3.81 -2.49
N ALA A 65 -11.64 2.67 -2.04
CA ALA A 65 -12.45 1.59 -1.49
C ALA A 65 -13.21 2.01 -0.24
N SER A 66 -12.58 2.72 0.69
CA SER A 66 -13.23 3.19 1.94
C SER A 66 -14.25 4.31 1.71
N HIS A 67 -13.93 5.30 0.86
CA HIS A 67 -14.75 6.49 0.66
C HIS A 67 -15.76 6.37 -0.50
N GLY A 68 -15.65 5.34 -1.34
CA GLY A 68 -16.43 5.24 -2.57
C GLY A 68 -16.05 6.33 -3.58
N ALA A 69 -14.76 6.69 -3.63
CA ALA A 69 -14.22 7.76 -4.47
C ALA A 69 -13.54 7.21 -5.73
N ASP A 70 -13.07 8.12 -6.59
CA ASP A 70 -12.14 7.81 -7.68
C ASP A 70 -10.74 7.65 -7.08
N ASP A 71 -10.04 6.59 -7.48
CA ASP A 71 -8.66 6.27 -7.10
C ASP A 71 -7.64 7.09 -7.88
N MET A 72 -8.05 7.83 -8.92
CA MET A 72 -7.17 8.63 -9.77
C MET A 72 -6.01 7.82 -10.38
N CYS A 73 -6.21 6.51 -10.55
CA CYS A 73 -5.22 5.65 -11.18
C CYS A 73 -5.06 6.00 -12.66
N SER A 74 -4.02 5.43 -13.28
CA SER A 74 -3.78 5.62 -14.72
C SER A 74 -5.04 5.31 -15.54
N PRO A 75 -5.35 6.07 -16.60
CA PRO A 75 -6.53 5.84 -17.43
C PRO A 75 -6.66 4.40 -17.96
N GLN A 76 -5.53 3.73 -18.19
CA GLN A 76 -5.45 2.35 -18.67
C GLN A 76 -5.99 1.34 -17.65
N ASN A 77 -5.88 1.64 -16.35
CA ASN A 77 -6.31 0.75 -15.27
C ASN A 77 -7.66 1.18 -14.66
N LYS A 78 -8.25 2.29 -15.13
CA LYS A 78 -9.46 2.86 -14.54
C LYS A 78 -10.64 1.89 -14.57
N GLU A 79 -10.90 1.29 -15.73
CA GLU A 79 -12.03 0.37 -15.90
C GLU A 79 -11.93 -0.86 -14.98
N ILE A 80 -10.74 -1.48 -14.92
CA ILE A 80 -10.53 -2.67 -14.08
C ILE A 80 -10.51 -2.30 -12.59
N SER A 81 -9.98 -1.14 -12.22
CA SER A 81 -10.03 -0.62 -10.85
C SER A 81 -11.47 -0.41 -10.39
N GLU A 82 -12.25 0.36 -11.14
CA GLU A 82 -13.66 0.63 -10.83
C GLU A 82 -14.47 -0.66 -10.75
N TYR A 83 -14.29 -1.56 -11.72
CA TYR A 83 -14.99 -2.84 -11.73
C TYR A 83 -14.67 -3.67 -10.48
N THR A 84 -13.40 -3.87 -10.17
CA THR A 84 -12.98 -4.70 -9.04
C THR A 84 -13.34 -4.04 -7.71
N ARG A 85 -13.19 -2.73 -7.57
CA ARG A 85 -13.61 -1.97 -6.39
C ARG A 85 -15.09 -2.15 -6.08
N GLN A 86 -15.95 -2.02 -7.10
CA GLN A 86 -17.41 -2.09 -6.93
C GLN A 86 -17.94 -3.52 -6.83
N ASN A 87 -17.33 -4.47 -7.54
CA ASN A 87 -17.87 -5.84 -7.65
C ASN A 87 -17.16 -6.87 -6.78
N ILE A 88 -16.00 -6.52 -6.22
CA ILE A 88 -15.20 -7.39 -5.37
C ILE A 88 -14.90 -6.64 -4.06
N THR A 89 -14.01 -5.65 -4.06
CA THR A 89 -13.52 -5.00 -2.83
C THR A 89 -14.65 -4.59 -1.91
N ARG A 90 -15.52 -3.67 -2.33
CA ARG A 90 -16.57 -3.13 -1.47
C ARG A 90 -17.71 -4.12 -1.19
N LYS A 91 -17.85 -5.19 -1.97
CA LYS A 91 -18.85 -6.25 -1.73
C LYS A 91 -18.40 -7.26 -0.68
N PHE A 92 -17.09 -7.54 -0.64
CA PHE A 92 -16.52 -8.57 0.24
C PHE A 92 -15.95 -8.00 1.53
N LEU A 93 -15.70 -6.69 1.62
CA LEU A 93 -15.30 -6.04 2.85
C LEU A 93 -16.49 -5.73 3.76
N SER A 94 -16.29 -5.97 5.05
CA SER A 94 -17.17 -5.52 6.13
C SER A 94 -17.10 -4.00 6.32
N LYS A 95 -18.05 -3.44 7.08
CA LYS A 95 -18.03 -2.01 7.42
C LYS A 95 -16.81 -1.65 8.25
N GLU A 96 -16.41 -2.54 9.15
CA GLU A 96 -15.27 -2.39 10.03
C GLU A 96 -13.96 -2.35 9.23
N GLU A 97 -13.84 -3.16 8.19
CA GLU A 97 -12.69 -3.15 7.28
C GLU A 97 -12.65 -1.88 6.42
N LEU A 98 -13.80 -1.41 5.91
CA LEU A 98 -13.86 -0.13 5.20
C LEU A 98 -13.48 1.04 6.11
N VAL A 99 -13.91 1.04 7.37
CA VAL A 99 -13.51 2.02 8.38
C VAL A 99 -12.01 1.93 8.68
N TYR A 100 -11.46 0.71 8.75
CA TYR A 100 -10.02 0.51 8.93
C TYR A 100 -9.22 1.11 7.76
N LEU A 101 -9.57 0.79 6.51
CA LEU A 101 -8.91 1.39 5.33
C LEU A 101 -9.01 2.92 5.34
N GLY A 102 -10.15 3.45 5.76
CA GLY A 102 -10.38 4.89 5.86
C GLY A 102 -9.63 5.58 7.00
N SER A 103 -9.17 4.85 8.01
CA SER A 103 -8.47 5.40 9.19
C SER A 103 -6.94 5.37 9.08
N LEU A 104 -6.40 4.70 8.06
CA LEU A 104 -4.97 4.66 7.78
C LEU A 104 -4.41 6.07 7.55
N LYS A 105 -3.21 6.32 8.07
CA LYS A 105 -2.51 7.60 7.86
C LYS A 105 -2.13 7.74 6.39
N ARG A 106 -2.20 8.95 5.83
CA ARG A 106 -1.77 9.20 4.43
C ARG A 106 -0.26 9.20 4.24
N SER A 107 0.48 9.45 5.31
CA SER A 107 1.93 9.47 5.33
C SER A 107 2.40 9.31 6.77
N LEU A 108 3.65 8.91 6.96
CA LEU A 108 4.29 8.88 8.27
C LEU A 108 5.80 9.17 8.17
N ILE A 109 6.39 9.46 9.32
CA ILE A 109 7.84 9.42 9.50
C ILE A 109 8.11 8.29 10.49
N SER A 110 8.79 7.25 10.03
CA SER A 110 9.22 6.12 10.84
C SER A 110 10.62 6.38 11.38
N ASP A 111 10.90 6.01 12.63
CA ASP A 111 12.24 6.03 13.22
C ASP A 111 12.68 4.60 13.50
N VAL A 112 13.67 4.11 12.76
CA VAL A 112 14.21 2.76 12.91
C VAL A 112 15.71 2.84 13.11
N ASP A 113 16.18 2.41 14.28
CA ASP A 113 17.58 2.48 14.70
C ASP A 113 18.22 3.88 14.54
N GLY A 114 17.43 4.95 14.76
CA GLY A 114 17.87 6.34 14.61
C GLY A 114 17.91 6.86 13.17
N MET A 115 17.46 6.06 12.20
CA MET A 115 17.22 6.50 10.82
C MET A 115 15.77 6.91 10.66
N ARG A 116 15.54 8.14 10.19
CA ARG A 116 14.21 8.66 9.88
C ARG A 116 13.82 8.37 8.43
N LEU A 117 12.74 7.64 8.24
CA LEU A 117 12.18 7.30 6.93
C LEU A 117 10.88 8.07 6.72
N ALA A 118 10.82 8.91 5.70
CA ALA A 118 9.57 9.57 5.29
C ALA A 118 8.83 8.67 4.30
N CYS A 119 7.61 8.28 4.66
CA CYS A 119 6.84 7.27 3.95
C CYS A 119 5.58 7.88 3.33
N PHE A 120 5.44 7.71 2.02
CA PHE A 120 4.32 8.15 1.19
C PHE A 120 3.97 7.01 0.25
N HIS A 121 2.69 6.85 -0.09
CA HIS A 121 2.28 5.92 -1.13
C HIS A 121 2.63 6.51 -2.51
N GLY A 122 2.19 7.76 -2.75
CA GLY A 122 2.54 8.55 -3.92
C GLY A 122 3.88 9.29 -3.75
N LYS A 123 3.83 10.60 -3.51
CA LYS A 123 5.03 11.45 -3.37
C LYS A 123 4.88 12.52 -2.27
N PRO A 124 5.95 13.21 -1.83
CA PRO A 124 5.89 14.10 -0.67
C PRO A 124 4.89 15.27 -0.75
N ASP A 125 4.67 15.83 -1.94
CA ASP A 125 3.71 16.92 -2.18
C ASP A 125 2.30 16.44 -2.57
N ASP A 126 2.16 15.16 -2.93
CA ASP A 126 0.88 14.48 -3.18
C ASP A 126 0.96 13.02 -2.67
N PRO A 127 0.73 12.80 -1.36
CA PRO A 127 0.96 11.51 -0.71
C PRO A 127 0.11 10.34 -1.21
N LEU A 128 -1.02 10.61 -1.85
CA LEU A 128 -1.97 9.59 -2.29
C LEU A 128 -1.96 9.40 -3.80
N PHE A 129 -2.06 10.48 -4.58
CA PHE A 129 -2.36 10.36 -6.02
C PHE A 129 -1.16 10.68 -6.91
N GLY A 130 -0.08 11.20 -6.33
CA GLY A 130 1.08 11.62 -7.10
C GLY A 130 1.95 10.43 -7.49
N TYR A 131 2.31 10.37 -8.77
CA TYR A 131 3.27 9.40 -9.26
C TYR A 131 4.67 10.01 -9.23
N LEU A 132 5.64 9.22 -8.74
CA LEU A 132 7.06 9.51 -8.88
C LEU A 132 7.72 8.33 -9.58
N TYR A 133 8.13 8.55 -10.83
CA TYR A 133 8.72 7.49 -11.62
C TYR A 133 10.23 7.37 -11.36
N PRO A 134 10.81 6.16 -11.48
CA PRO A 134 12.24 5.96 -11.24
C PRO A 134 13.16 6.84 -12.09
N TRP A 135 12.72 7.25 -13.29
CA TRP A 135 13.49 8.11 -14.19
C TRP A 135 13.40 9.60 -13.86
N GLU A 136 12.47 10.02 -13.00
CA GLU A 136 12.33 11.42 -12.55
C GLU A 136 13.24 11.75 -11.37
N ILE A 137 13.78 10.72 -10.73
CA ILE A 137 14.69 10.86 -9.60
C ILE A 137 16.11 11.07 -10.15
N ALA A 138 16.61 12.30 -10.04
CA ALA A 138 18.00 12.62 -10.35
C ALA A 138 18.96 11.77 -9.50
N GLU A 139 19.99 11.19 -10.14
CA GLU A 139 21.05 10.45 -9.45
C GLU A 139 21.61 11.28 -8.28
N GLY A 140 21.54 10.72 -7.06
CA GLY A 140 22.14 11.29 -5.86
C GLY A 140 21.19 11.92 -4.83
N LYS A 141 19.86 11.97 -5.05
CA LYS A 141 18.91 12.49 -4.04
C LYS A 141 18.02 11.43 -3.37
N ILE A 142 17.79 10.30 -4.01
CA ILE A 142 17.04 9.16 -3.45
C ILE A 142 17.75 7.89 -3.92
N GLN A 143 18.09 7.00 -2.98
CA GLN A 143 18.72 5.72 -3.29
C GLN A 143 17.61 4.70 -3.54
N VAL A 144 17.43 4.28 -4.79
CA VAL A 144 16.50 3.19 -5.13
C VAL A 144 17.17 1.87 -4.72
N ILE A 145 16.75 1.28 -3.61
CA ILE A 145 17.19 -0.06 -3.20
C ILE A 145 16.41 -1.06 -4.06
N ARG A 146 17.09 -1.68 -5.03
CA ARG A 146 16.53 -2.82 -5.77
C ARG A 146 16.86 -4.10 -4.97
N GLY A 147 15.83 -4.88 -4.65
CA GLY A 147 15.96 -6.21 -4.04
C GLY A 147 16.55 -7.24 -4.99
#